data_AF-A0A850DGS4-F1
#
_entry.id   AF-A0A850DGS4-F1
#
_cell.length_a   1.000
_cell.length_b   1.000
_cell.length_c   1.000
_cell.angle_alpha   90.00
_cell.angle_beta   90.00
_cell.angle_gamma   90.00
#
_symmetry.space_group_name_H-M   'P 1'
#
loop_
_entity.id
_entity.type
_entity.pdbx_description
1 polymer ?
#
loop_
_entity_poly.entity_id
_entity_poly.type
_entity_poly.pdbx_seq_one_letter_code
_entity_poly.pdbx_strand_id
1 'polypeptide(L)'
;MTIRIKGDLGTEKEIFDILVQVARCDPLLTTGRYYADWKVNYAGSKPAAAAAAMLHDLCNNDWSIVIFGYPSDANCPDGTPIISIGGGTAVGRDIELYFDAYDAFYQGYIVDGAQGGTISIPPPVLMVHELSHVYHTVHTMAGKTQMDEEIQAIVVENAFRGQVGLPARKSDSHWGAPGVPSRPSPPFPYCIAPYQGWNCGCHIATAAIGAPSARSIVEFQRAVKEFETWTVGETPLLRPLLDAYQLFGPLVAADVRADPVLRADMLRDVVRPAHQLLRVVRVCLDTPPEDPRVAAEIAHAVTTYRVA
;
A
#
# COMPACT_ATOMS: atom_id res chain seq x y z
N MET A 1 2.27 24.79 -5.40
CA MET A 1 1.08 23.92 -5.37
C MET A 1 1.39 22.69 -4.55
N THR A 2 0.46 21.75 -4.38
CA THR A 2 0.45 20.85 -3.21
C THR A 2 0.00 19.45 -3.60
N ILE A 3 0.81 18.42 -3.29
CA ILE A 3 0.31 17.05 -3.22
C ILE A 3 -0.64 16.96 -2.02
N ARG A 4 -1.87 16.52 -2.27
CA ARG A 4 -2.88 16.23 -1.27
C ARG A 4 -3.11 14.73 -1.21
N ILE A 5 -3.25 14.19 -0.01
CA ILE A 5 -3.71 12.83 0.20
C ILE A 5 -5.16 12.92 0.67
N LYS A 6 -6.03 12.27 -0.10
CA LYS A 6 -7.43 12.14 0.23
C LYS A 6 -7.69 10.67 0.54
N GLY A 7 -7.88 10.38 1.81
CA GLY A 7 -8.20 9.03 2.24
C GLY A 7 -9.70 8.85 2.21
N ASP A 8 -10.14 7.78 1.59
CA ASP A 8 -11.38 7.14 1.99
C ASP A 8 -11.00 6.09 3.05
N LEU A 9 -11.74 6.04 4.16
CA LEU A 9 -11.60 5.01 5.20
C LEU A 9 -10.26 5.00 5.99
N GLY A 10 -9.62 6.16 6.17
CA GLY A 10 -8.46 6.31 7.08
C GLY A 10 -7.09 5.92 6.50
N THR A 11 -6.98 5.78 5.17
CA THR A 11 -5.75 5.39 4.48
C THR A 11 -4.71 6.52 4.38
N GLU A 12 -4.99 7.75 4.81
CA GLU A 12 -4.11 8.91 4.60
C GLU A 12 -2.73 8.71 5.22
N LYS A 13 -2.72 8.21 6.46
CA LYS A 13 -1.47 7.91 7.17
C LYS A 13 -0.69 6.85 6.40
N GLU A 14 -1.39 5.86 5.85
CA GLU A 14 -0.76 4.73 5.18
C GLU A 14 -0.07 5.15 3.88
N ILE A 15 -0.75 5.99 3.12
CA ILE A 15 -0.22 6.61 1.90
C ILE A 15 0.99 7.48 2.26
N PHE A 16 0.88 8.29 3.31
CA PHE A 16 1.99 9.13 3.74
C PHE A 16 3.20 8.31 4.18
N ASP A 17 3.00 7.24 4.94
CA ASP A 17 4.09 6.33 5.35
C ASP A 17 4.79 5.73 4.11
N ILE A 18 4.05 5.42 3.03
CA ILE A 18 4.64 4.98 1.76
C ILE A 18 5.49 6.10 1.14
N LEU A 19 4.99 7.33 1.08
CA LEU A 19 5.73 8.47 0.56
C LEU A 19 7.02 8.75 1.37
N VAL A 20 7.01 8.54 2.69
CA VAL A 20 8.22 8.60 3.52
C VAL A 20 9.24 7.56 3.06
N GLN A 21 8.83 6.34 2.71
CA GLN A 21 9.73 5.31 2.16
C GLN A 21 10.27 5.69 0.79
N VAL A 22 9.45 6.30 -0.08
CA VAL A 22 9.87 6.85 -1.37
C VAL A 22 10.93 7.94 -1.19
N ALA A 23 10.72 8.83 -0.23
CA ALA A 23 11.68 9.86 0.17
C ALA A 23 12.91 9.30 0.91
N ARG A 24 13.01 7.97 1.11
CA ARG A 24 14.09 7.33 1.89
C ARG A 24 14.22 7.87 3.30
N CYS A 25 13.07 8.14 3.92
CA CYS A 25 12.94 8.67 5.26
C CYS A 25 13.62 10.03 5.44
N ASP A 26 13.63 10.84 4.38
CA ASP A 26 14.07 12.23 4.44
C ASP A 26 13.18 12.99 5.44
N PRO A 27 13.75 13.58 6.51
CA PRO A 27 12.99 14.28 7.54
C PRO A 27 12.35 15.58 7.04
N LEU A 28 12.69 16.04 5.84
CA LEU A 28 12.10 17.22 5.21
C LEU A 28 10.77 16.93 4.52
N LEU A 29 10.41 15.65 4.34
CA LEU A 29 9.07 15.24 3.93
C LEU A 29 8.15 15.21 5.16
N THR A 30 7.17 16.10 5.18
CA THR A 30 6.26 16.30 6.30
C THR A 30 4.81 16.38 5.82
N THR A 31 3.86 16.29 6.75
CA THR A 31 2.45 16.56 6.46
C THR A 31 1.91 17.74 7.26
N GLY A 32 0.91 18.40 6.69
CA GLY A 32 0.03 19.34 7.37
C GLY A 32 -1.42 19.07 6.99
N ARG A 33 -2.34 19.88 7.52
CA ARG A 33 -3.75 19.83 7.12
C ARG A 33 -4.06 20.89 6.06
N TYR A 34 -4.85 20.52 5.07
CA TYR A 34 -5.42 21.43 4.08
C TYR A 34 -6.90 21.10 3.90
N TYR A 35 -7.75 21.87 4.59
CA TYR A 35 -9.16 21.49 4.81
C TYR A 35 -9.27 20.07 5.41
N ALA A 36 -9.99 19.16 4.76
CA ALA A 36 -10.11 17.77 5.18
C ALA A 36 -8.90 16.91 4.76
N ASP A 37 -8.13 17.34 3.76
CA ASP A 37 -7.05 16.56 3.16
C ASP A 37 -5.73 16.69 3.94
N TRP A 38 -4.87 15.68 3.80
CA TRP A 38 -3.47 15.79 4.24
C TRP A 38 -2.67 16.47 3.14
N LYS A 39 -2.04 17.59 3.46
CA LYS A 39 -1.09 18.26 2.56
C LYS A 39 0.30 17.69 2.80
N VAL A 40 0.94 17.18 1.76
CA VAL A 40 2.35 16.77 1.80
C VAL A 40 3.22 17.99 1.51
N ASN A 41 4.24 18.20 2.34
CA ASN A 41 5.23 19.26 2.16
C ASN A 41 6.62 18.63 2.07
N TYR A 42 7.43 19.07 1.11
CA TYR A 42 8.83 18.68 1.00
C TYR A 42 9.71 19.92 0.97
N ALA A 43 10.28 20.26 2.12
CA ALA A 43 11.09 21.46 2.30
C ALA A 43 12.55 21.24 1.87
N GLY A 44 13.29 22.34 1.71
CA GLY A 44 14.75 22.32 1.50
C GLY A 44 15.19 22.14 0.05
N SER A 45 16.48 21.87 -0.12
CA SER A 45 17.09 21.61 -1.43
C SER A 45 16.68 20.25 -1.95
N LYS A 46 16.56 20.14 -3.28
CA LYS A 46 16.27 18.88 -3.96
C LYS A 46 17.26 17.77 -3.53
N PRO A 47 16.77 16.62 -3.05
CA PRO A 47 17.62 15.50 -2.64
C PRO A 47 18.43 14.93 -3.81
N ALA A 48 19.54 14.25 -3.51
CA ALA A 48 20.34 13.57 -4.53
C ALA A 48 19.69 12.28 -5.09
N ALA A 49 18.87 11.61 -4.27
CA ALA A 49 18.18 10.39 -4.66
C ALA A 49 17.06 10.67 -5.68
N ALA A 50 17.04 9.96 -6.82
CA ALA A 50 16.15 10.26 -7.95
C ALA A 50 14.65 10.25 -7.58
N ALA A 51 14.17 9.23 -6.85
CA ALA A 51 12.77 9.15 -6.44
C ALA A 51 12.38 10.26 -5.45
N ALA A 52 13.29 10.61 -4.53
CA ALA A 52 13.08 11.69 -3.56
C ALA A 52 13.13 13.08 -4.24
N ALA A 53 14.01 13.26 -5.23
CA ALA A 53 14.08 14.41 -6.11
C ALA A 53 12.79 14.62 -6.91
N MET A 54 12.26 13.53 -7.48
CA MET A 54 10.97 13.56 -8.19
C MET A 54 9.83 13.97 -7.25
N LEU A 55 9.75 13.37 -6.07
CA LEU A 55 8.73 13.72 -5.08
C LEU A 55 8.88 15.18 -4.60
N HIS A 56 10.11 15.67 -4.47
CA HIS A 56 10.39 17.07 -4.14
C HIS A 56 9.87 18.02 -5.24
N ASP A 57 10.16 17.74 -6.51
CA ASP A 57 9.65 18.53 -7.63
C ASP A 57 8.11 18.53 -7.66
N LEU A 58 7.49 17.37 -7.44
CA LEU A 58 6.04 17.24 -7.42
C LEU A 58 5.38 18.02 -6.27
N CYS A 59 6.00 18.03 -5.09
CA CYS A 59 5.55 18.83 -3.95
C CYS A 59 5.70 20.35 -4.18
N ASN A 60 6.57 20.77 -5.09
CA ASN A 60 6.94 22.17 -5.29
C ASN A 60 6.56 22.71 -6.68
N ASN A 61 5.70 22.02 -7.42
CA ASN A 61 5.22 22.45 -8.74
C ASN A 61 3.95 23.33 -8.66
N ASP A 62 3.44 23.76 -9.81
CA ASP A 62 2.20 24.51 -10.00
C ASP A 62 0.99 23.64 -10.41
N TRP A 63 1.03 22.33 -10.12
CA TRP A 63 -0.04 21.37 -10.38
C TRP A 63 -0.69 20.88 -9.07
N SER A 64 -2.02 20.71 -9.09
CA SER A 64 -2.77 20.16 -7.96
C SER A 64 -2.81 18.66 -8.15
N ILE A 65 -2.16 17.94 -7.25
CA ILE A 65 -2.04 16.48 -7.30
C ILE A 65 -2.81 15.90 -6.13
N VAL A 66 -3.69 14.95 -6.37
CA VAL A 66 -4.47 14.25 -5.33
C VAL A 66 -4.15 12.77 -5.38
N ILE A 67 -3.71 12.22 -4.26
CA ILE A 67 -3.44 10.79 -4.09
C ILE A 67 -4.60 10.15 -3.33
N PHE A 68 -5.17 9.11 -3.92
CA PHE A 68 -6.24 8.29 -3.38
C PHE A 68 -5.72 6.87 -3.11
N GLY A 69 -5.98 6.37 -1.91
CA GLY A 69 -5.75 4.96 -1.56
C GLY A 69 -7.06 4.20 -1.59
N TYR A 70 -7.20 3.31 -2.57
CA TYR A 70 -8.40 2.48 -2.73
C TYR A 70 -8.23 1.15 -2.00
N PRO A 71 -9.31 0.58 -1.42
CA PRO A 71 -9.29 -0.81 -0.99
C PRO A 71 -9.28 -1.74 -2.21
N SER A 72 -8.68 -2.93 -2.08
CA SER A 72 -8.47 -3.83 -3.22
C SER A 72 -9.76 -4.30 -3.93
N ASP A 73 -10.93 -4.23 -3.29
CA ASP A 73 -12.23 -4.54 -3.92
C ASP A 73 -12.88 -3.35 -4.62
N ALA A 74 -12.29 -2.16 -4.57
CA ALA A 74 -12.87 -1.00 -5.22
C ALA A 74 -12.63 -0.98 -6.73
N ASN A 75 -13.47 -0.21 -7.42
CA ASN A 75 -13.27 0.14 -8.82
C ASN A 75 -12.66 1.54 -8.92
N CYS A 76 -11.78 1.69 -9.91
CA CYS A 76 -11.25 2.97 -10.35
C CYS A 76 -12.37 3.81 -10.99
N PRO A 77 -12.14 5.12 -11.23
CA PRO A 77 -13.15 6.00 -11.83
C PRO A 77 -13.70 5.53 -13.18
N ASP A 78 -12.92 4.76 -13.94
CA ASP A 78 -13.30 4.18 -15.23
C ASP A 78 -14.08 2.84 -15.10
N GLY A 79 -14.30 2.36 -13.87
CA GLY A 79 -14.96 1.10 -13.56
C GLY A 79 -14.00 -0.10 -13.50
N THR A 80 -12.72 0.07 -13.81
CA THR A 80 -11.73 -1.01 -13.76
C THR A 80 -11.44 -1.40 -12.29
N PRO A 81 -11.48 -2.69 -11.92
CA PRO A 81 -11.11 -3.10 -10.56
C PRO A 81 -9.68 -2.72 -10.22
N ILE A 82 -9.44 -1.99 -9.12
CA ILE A 82 -8.10 -1.53 -8.74
C ILE A 82 -7.13 -2.71 -8.58
N ILE A 83 -7.62 -3.85 -8.07
CA ILE A 83 -6.82 -5.06 -7.91
C ILE A 83 -6.21 -5.58 -9.22
N SER A 84 -6.80 -5.29 -10.38
CA SER A 84 -6.29 -5.73 -11.68
C SER A 84 -5.16 -4.86 -12.24
N ILE A 85 -5.00 -3.62 -11.75
CA ILE A 85 -4.03 -2.66 -12.28
C ILE A 85 -3.03 -2.15 -11.24
N GLY A 86 -3.35 -2.24 -9.94
CA GLY A 86 -2.50 -1.78 -8.84
C GLY A 86 -2.52 -0.26 -8.64
N GLY A 87 -2.48 0.51 -9.72
CA GLY A 87 -2.59 1.96 -9.68
C GLY A 87 -2.88 2.57 -11.03
N GLY A 88 -3.04 3.89 -11.04
CA GLY A 88 -3.19 4.66 -12.25
C GLY A 88 -3.21 6.16 -11.98
N THR A 89 -3.09 6.91 -13.07
CA THR A 89 -3.14 8.37 -13.08
C THR A 89 -4.24 8.85 -14.01
N ALA A 90 -5.09 9.77 -13.54
CA ALA A 90 -6.09 10.46 -14.34
C ALA A 90 -5.83 11.97 -14.32
N VAL A 91 -5.95 12.61 -15.48
CA VAL A 91 -5.74 14.05 -15.63
C VAL A 91 -7.09 14.73 -15.83
N GLY A 92 -7.52 15.50 -14.83
CA GLY A 92 -8.75 16.29 -14.86
C GLY A 92 -8.48 17.75 -14.49
N ARG A 93 -9.30 18.30 -13.60
CA ARG A 93 -9.01 19.60 -12.96
C ARG A 93 -7.76 19.51 -12.07
N ASP A 94 -7.64 18.40 -11.37
CA ASP A 94 -6.46 17.98 -10.62
C ASP A 94 -5.83 16.78 -11.36
N ILE A 95 -4.54 16.51 -11.11
CA ILE A 95 -3.94 15.22 -11.46
C ILE A 95 -4.25 14.25 -10.32
N GLU A 96 -5.02 13.22 -10.60
CA GLU A 96 -5.45 12.22 -9.64
C GLU A 96 -4.57 10.98 -9.80
N LEU A 97 -3.90 10.59 -8.71
CA LEU A 97 -3.20 9.33 -8.59
C LEU A 97 -4.05 8.43 -7.70
N TYR A 98 -4.37 7.24 -8.16
CA TYR A 98 -5.04 6.23 -7.36
C TYR A 98 -4.22 4.95 -7.33
N PHE A 99 -4.19 4.27 -6.19
CA PHE A 99 -3.51 2.98 -6.06
C PHE A 99 -4.21 2.09 -5.04
N ASP A 100 -3.99 0.78 -5.15
CA ASP A 100 -4.45 -0.21 -4.19
C ASP A 100 -3.64 -0.08 -2.89
N ALA A 101 -4.23 0.59 -1.90
CA ALA A 101 -3.61 0.80 -0.59
C ALA A 101 -3.41 -0.51 0.19
N TYR A 102 -4.13 -1.56 -0.20
CA TYR A 102 -4.16 -2.86 0.45
C TYR A 102 -3.35 -3.92 -0.31
N ASP A 103 -2.58 -3.54 -1.34
CA ASP A 103 -1.59 -4.42 -2.01
C ASP A 103 -2.19 -5.79 -2.42
N ALA A 104 -3.32 -5.75 -3.13
CA ALA A 104 -4.11 -6.91 -3.55
C ALA A 104 -4.58 -7.81 -2.40
N PHE A 105 -5.22 -7.23 -1.39
CA PHE A 105 -5.54 -7.88 -0.10
C PHE A 105 -4.30 -8.48 0.56
N TYR A 106 -3.20 -7.74 0.53
CA TYR A 106 -1.90 -8.08 1.08
C TYR A 106 -1.29 -9.33 0.43
N GLN A 107 -1.74 -9.72 -0.76
CA GLN A 107 -1.12 -10.80 -1.51
C GLN A 107 0.20 -10.36 -2.14
N GLY A 108 0.36 -9.04 -2.35
CA GLY A 108 1.43 -8.47 -3.12
C GLY A 108 1.09 -8.44 -4.61
N TYR A 109 1.63 -7.44 -5.29
CA TYR A 109 1.71 -7.42 -6.75
C TYR A 109 3.02 -8.01 -7.25
N ILE A 110 2.97 -8.58 -8.45
CA ILE A 110 4.11 -9.12 -9.17
C ILE A 110 4.17 -8.56 -10.60
N VAL A 111 5.39 -8.46 -11.12
CA VAL A 111 5.70 -8.02 -12.48
C VAL A 111 6.78 -8.92 -13.09
N ASP A 112 6.97 -8.87 -14.41
CA ASP A 112 8.05 -9.59 -15.07
C ASP A 112 9.42 -9.06 -14.64
N GLY A 113 10.30 -9.94 -14.19
CA GLY A 113 11.67 -9.61 -13.83
C GLY A 113 12.58 -9.52 -15.06
N ALA A 114 13.54 -8.60 -15.04
CA ALA A 114 14.49 -8.40 -16.15
C ALA A 114 15.37 -9.63 -16.45
N GLN A 115 15.56 -10.53 -15.48
CA GLN A 115 16.30 -11.79 -15.65
C GLN A 115 15.35 -13.00 -15.76
N GLY A 116 14.12 -12.78 -16.24
CA GLY A 116 13.06 -13.78 -16.29
C GLY A 116 12.34 -13.98 -14.95
N GLY A 117 11.27 -14.78 -14.98
CA GLY A 117 10.37 -15.02 -13.85
C GLY A 117 9.60 -13.76 -13.42
N THR A 118 8.88 -13.86 -12.30
CA THR A 118 8.16 -12.74 -11.71
C THR A 118 8.83 -12.29 -10.42
N ILE A 119 8.80 -10.97 -10.18
CA ILE A 119 9.37 -10.31 -9.00
C ILE A 119 8.28 -9.49 -8.31
N SER A 120 8.44 -9.22 -7.02
CA SER A 120 7.48 -8.40 -6.28
C SER A 120 7.57 -6.93 -6.66
N ILE A 121 6.44 -6.22 -6.58
CA ILE A 121 6.39 -4.75 -6.58
C ILE A 121 5.84 -4.25 -5.22
N PRO A 122 6.74 -3.98 -4.24
CA PRO A 122 6.33 -3.43 -2.96
C PRO A 122 5.59 -2.09 -3.11
N PRO A 123 4.69 -1.71 -2.18
CA PRO A 123 3.92 -0.47 -2.29
C PRO A 123 4.74 0.81 -2.54
N PRO A 124 5.94 1.02 -1.95
CA PRO A 124 6.77 2.17 -2.31
C PRO A 124 7.27 2.16 -3.75
N VAL A 125 7.49 0.97 -4.33
CA VAL A 125 7.89 0.84 -5.74
C VAL A 125 6.70 1.11 -6.66
N LEU A 126 5.51 0.59 -6.32
CA LEU A 126 4.27 0.92 -7.03
C LEU A 126 3.97 2.43 -6.99
N MET A 127 4.11 3.05 -5.81
CA MET A 127 3.94 4.51 -5.67
C MET A 127 4.94 5.30 -6.52
N VAL A 128 6.21 4.87 -6.60
CA VAL A 128 7.19 5.52 -7.50
C VAL A 128 6.77 5.38 -8.96
N HIS A 129 6.26 4.21 -9.36
CA HIS A 129 5.76 4.00 -10.71
C HIS A 129 4.65 5.00 -11.05
N GLU A 130 3.62 5.09 -10.20
CA GLU A 130 2.49 6.01 -10.43
C GLU A 130 2.90 7.49 -10.34
N LEU A 131 3.78 7.85 -9.40
CA LEU A 131 4.32 9.22 -9.33
C LEU A 131 5.16 9.58 -10.57
N SER A 132 5.73 8.59 -11.26
CA SER A 132 6.49 8.83 -12.50
C SER A 132 5.55 9.24 -13.63
N HIS A 133 4.38 8.62 -13.73
CA HIS A 133 3.31 9.06 -14.65
C HIS A 133 2.94 10.52 -14.38
N VAL A 134 2.62 10.86 -13.12
CA VAL A 134 2.33 12.24 -12.71
C VAL A 134 3.49 13.19 -13.05
N TYR A 135 4.73 12.80 -12.77
CA TYR A 135 5.90 13.62 -13.05
C TYR A 135 6.07 13.91 -14.55
N HIS A 136 5.88 12.90 -15.40
CA HIS A 136 5.96 13.06 -16.85
C HIS A 136 4.81 13.87 -17.41
N THR A 137 3.59 13.74 -16.86
CA THR A 137 2.47 14.65 -17.14
C THR A 137 2.81 16.08 -16.77
N VAL A 138 3.43 16.34 -15.62
CA VAL A 138 3.76 17.72 -15.21
C VAL A 138 4.86 18.35 -16.07
N HIS A 139 5.87 17.59 -16.50
CA HIS A 139 7.10 18.14 -17.07
C HIS A 139 7.30 17.93 -18.57
N THR A 140 6.64 16.95 -19.20
CA THR A 140 7.00 16.50 -20.56
C THR A 140 5.85 16.48 -21.57
N MET A 141 4.69 17.08 -21.26
CA MET A 141 3.49 17.05 -22.12
C MET A 141 3.73 17.56 -23.55
N ALA A 142 4.08 16.66 -24.47
CA ALA A 142 3.66 16.67 -25.87
C ALA A 142 4.06 15.36 -26.58
N GLY A 143 3.06 14.67 -27.17
CA GLY A 143 3.26 13.75 -28.30
C GLY A 143 3.78 12.34 -28.01
N LYS A 144 3.71 11.85 -26.77
CA LYS A 144 4.11 10.49 -26.39
C LYS A 144 2.93 9.53 -26.44
N THR A 145 3.18 8.28 -26.82
CA THR A 145 2.16 7.22 -26.72
C THR A 145 2.07 6.69 -25.29
N GLN A 146 0.96 6.04 -24.94
CA GLN A 146 0.82 5.37 -23.63
C GLN A 146 1.96 4.38 -23.36
N MET A 147 2.43 3.68 -24.40
CA MET A 147 3.58 2.78 -24.31
C MET A 147 4.86 3.53 -23.92
N ASP A 148 5.09 4.72 -24.47
CA ASP A 148 6.28 5.52 -24.17
C ASP A 148 6.25 6.04 -22.72
N GLU A 149 5.07 6.38 -22.20
CA GLU A 149 4.86 6.83 -20.83
C GLU A 149 5.14 5.72 -19.83
N GLU A 150 4.59 4.53 -20.08
CA GLU A 150 4.84 3.34 -19.27
C GLU A 150 6.32 2.93 -19.26
N ILE A 151 7.00 2.93 -20.42
CA ILE A 151 8.43 2.63 -20.47
C ILE A 151 9.22 3.63 -19.61
N GLN A 152 8.85 4.92 -19.64
CA GLN A 152 9.51 5.93 -18.81
C GLN A 152 9.25 5.71 -17.32
N ALA A 153 8.02 5.37 -16.93
CA ALA A 153 7.69 5.01 -15.56
C ALA A 153 8.50 3.79 -15.09
N ILE A 154 8.64 2.75 -15.93
CA ILE A 154 9.46 1.56 -15.62
C ILE A 154 10.96 1.91 -15.50
N VAL A 155 11.47 2.86 -16.29
CA VAL A 155 12.86 3.33 -16.16
C VAL A 155 13.10 3.98 -14.78
N VAL A 156 12.18 4.84 -14.33
CA VAL A 156 12.26 5.48 -13.01
C VAL A 156 12.06 4.45 -11.90
N GLU A 157 11.11 3.53 -12.05
CA GLU A 157 10.89 2.38 -11.15
C GLU A 157 12.17 1.56 -10.99
N ASN A 158 12.85 1.21 -12.09
CA ASN A 158 14.08 0.44 -12.08
C ASN A 158 15.26 1.20 -11.47
N ALA A 159 15.35 2.52 -11.68
CA ALA A 159 16.33 3.35 -11.00
C ALA A 159 16.13 3.32 -9.48
N PHE A 160 14.87 3.42 -9.02
CA PHE A 160 14.53 3.30 -7.60
C PHE A 160 14.81 1.90 -7.05
N ARG A 161 14.42 0.84 -7.77
CA ARG A 161 14.74 -0.55 -7.41
C ARG A 161 16.24 -0.74 -7.24
N GLY A 162 17.06 -0.23 -8.17
CA GLY A 162 18.52 -0.25 -8.07
C GLY A 162 19.03 0.48 -6.83
N GLN A 163 18.47 1.65 -6.52
CA GLN A 163 18.79 2.41 -5.31
C GLN A 163 18.49 1.64 -4.01
N VAL A 164 17.43 0.84 -3.99
CA VAL A 164 17.01 0.06 -2.81
C VAL A 164 17.43 -1.41 -2.85
N GLY A 165 18.28 -1.81 -3.80
CA GLY A 165 18.79 -3.18 -3.90
C GLY A 165 17.76 -4.24 -4.29
N LEU A 166 16.68 -3.86 -4.98
CA LEU A 166 15.67 -4.77 -5.49
C LEU A 166 15.98 -5.24 -6.93
N PRO A 167 15.52 -6.45 -7.33
CA PRO A 167 15.57 -6.90 -8.71
C PRO A 167 14.84 -5.92 -9.65
N ALA A 168 15.42 -5.68 -10.81
CA ALA A 168 14.82 -4.85 -11.86
C ALA A 168 13.65 -5.55 -12.55
N ARG A 169 12.60 -4.79 -12.85
CA ARG A 169 11.50 -5.15 -13.74
C ARG A 169 12.00 -5.16 -15.19
N LYS A 170 11.43 -6.04 -16.01
CA LYS A 170 11.66 -6.08 -17.46
C LYS A 170 11.12 -4.80 -18.11
N SER A 171 11.99 -4.04 -18.78
CA SER A 171 11.73 -2.67 -19.25
C SER A 171 10.65 -2.53 -20.32
N ASP A 172 10.41 -3.60 -21.07
CA ASP A 172 9.44 -3.70 -22.17
C ASP A 172 8.20 -4.52 -21.78
N SER A 173 8.00 -4.82 -20.49
CA SER A 173 6.81 -5.54 -20.01
C SER A 173 5.93 -4.69 -19.10
N HIS A 174 4.71 -4.46 -19.57
CA HIS A 174 3.63 -3.78 -18.85
C HIS A 174 2.81 -4.75 -17.99
N TRP A 175 3.12 -6.05 -18.07
CA TRP A 175 2.37 -7.05 -17.32
C TRP A 175 2.59 -6.91 -15.82
N GLY A 176 1.48 -6.95 -15.07
CA GLY A 176 1.44 -7.04 -13.63
C GLY A 176 0.17 -7.77 -13.18
N ALA A 177 0.23 -8.40 -12.02
CA ALA A 177 -0.91 -9.08 -11.41
C ALA A 177 -0.72 -9.22 -9.90
N PRO A 178 -1.78 -9.45 -9.12
CA PRO A 178 -1.67 -10.01 -7.79
C PRO A 178 -0.97 -11.36 -7.81
N GLY A 179 -0.09 -11.63 -6.84
CA GLY A 179 0.47 -12.98 -6.70
C GLY A 179 1.78 -13.07 -5.94
N VAL A 180 2.36 -14.28 -5.99
CA VAL A 180 3.65 -14.59 -5.39
C VAL A 180 4.73 -14.53 -6.47
N PRO A 181 5.85 -13.83 -6.22
CA PRO A 181 6.93 -13.81 -7.19
C PRO A 181 7.53 -15.21 -7.32
N SER A 182 7.73 -15.68 -8.55
CA SER A 182 8.41 -16.95 -8.81
C SER A 182 9.91 -16.88 -8.53
N ARG A 183 10.43 -15.66 -8.34
CA ARG A 183 11.81 -15.43 -7.92
C ARG A 183 11.88 -14.85 -6.52
N PRO A 184 12.84 -15.32 -5.70
CA PRO A 184 13.12 -14.69 -4.42
C PRO A 184 13.43 -13.21 -4.63
N SER A 185 12.60 -12.35 -4.04
CA SER A 185 12.88 -10.92 -3.94
C SER A 185 13.32 -10.65 -2.51
N PRO A 186 14.45 -9.94 -2.30
CA PRO A 186 14.80 -9.50 -0.96
C PRO A 186 13.66 -8.61 -0.42
N PRO A 187 13.44 -8.60 0.90
CA PRO A 187 12.43 -7.72 1.48
C PRO A 187 12.78 -6.27 1.15
N PHE A 188 11.76 -5.43 0.92
CA PHE A 188 11.99 -4.00 0.73
C PHE A 188 12.72 -3.44 1.97
N PRO A 189 13.83 -2.70 1.80
CA PRO A 189 14.56 -2.13 2.93
C PRO A 189 13.82 -0.88 3.43
N TYR A 190 12.74 -1.13 4.18
CA TYR A 190 12.02 -0.09 4.89
C TYR A 190 12.99 0.65 5.79
N CYS A 191 13.11 1.96 5.63
CA CYS A 191 13.91 2.72 6.57
C CYS A 191 13.16 2.81 7.90
N ILE A 192 13.92 2.57 8.97
CA ILE A 192 13.44 2.61 10.34
C ILE A 192 13.13 4.08 10.62
N ALA A 193 11.85 4.43 10.83
CA ALA A 193 11.50 5.76 11.27
C ALA A 193 12.27 6.07 12.58
N PRO A 194 12.75 7.30 12.81
CA PRO A 194 13.50 7.67 14.02
C PRO A 194 12.71 7.51 15.34
N TYR A 195 11.46 7.05 15.29
CA TYR A 195 10.65 6.74 16.46
C TYR A 195 10.07 5.33 16.34
N GLN A 196 10.77 4.34 16.88
CA GLN A 196 10.27 3.26 17.75
C GLN A 196 11.25 2.08 17.74
N GLY A 197 11.60 1.63 18.95
CA GLY A 197 12.46 0.46 19.17
C GLY A 197 11.90 -0.77 18.46
N TRP A 198 12.79 -1.42 17.72
CA TRP A 198 12.54 -2.66 16.98
C TRP A 198 12.09 -3.77 17.95
N ASN A 199 10.94 -4.40 17.71
CA ASN A 199 10.52 -5.61 18.40
C ASN A 199 10.35 -6.74 17.38
N CYS A 200 11.19 -7.78 17.48
CA CYS A 200 11.23 -8.93 16.58
C CYS A 200 10.07 -9.90 16.88
N GLY A 201 8.87 -9.62 16.38
CA GLY A 201 7.76 -10.56 16.38
C GLY A 201 7.55 -11.17 15.00
N CYS A 202 8.10 -12.36 14.73
CA CYS A 202 7.70 -13.15 13.57
C CYS A 202 6.28 -13.69 13.82
N HIS A 203 5.33 -13.34 12.95
CA HIS A 203 3.92 -13.70 13.08
C HIS A 203 3.43 -14.41 11.80
N ILE A 204 2.49 -15.35 11.86
CA ILE A 204 2.06 -16.14 10.67
C ILE A 204 1.71 -15.29 9.45
N ALA A 205 1.09 -14.12 9.62
CA ALA A 205 0.77 -13.27 8.48
C ALA A 205 2.02 -12.73 7.78
N THR A 206 3.14 -12.53 8.48
CA THR A 206 4.44 -12.23 7.81
C THR A 206 4.93 -13.37 6.93
N ALA A 207 4.48 -14.59 7.21
CA ALA A 207 4.84 -15.79 6.46
C ALA A 207 3.86 -16.10 5.33
N ALA A 208 2.56 -16.05 5.61
CA ALA A 208 1.49 -16.16 4.64
C ALA A 208 1.53 -15.02 3.60
N ILE A 209 1.96 -13.83 3.98
CA ILE A 209 2.11 -12.69 3.06
C ILE A 209 3.50 -12.69 2.41
N GLY A 210 4.50 -13.31 3.05
CA GLY A 210 5.87 -13.42 2.50
C GLY A 210 6.84 -12.30 2.91
N ALA A 211 6.45 -11.37 3.80
CA ALA A 211 7.27 -10.26 4.27
C ALA A 211 7.43 -10.28 5.81
N PRO A 212 8.67 -10.20 6.37
CA PRO A 212 8.97 -10.37 7.81
C PRO A 212 8.37 -9.29 8.74
N SER A 213 7.76 -8.24 8.18
CA SER A 213 6.99 -7.21 8.90
C SER A 213 5.75 -6.86 8.07
N ALA A 214 4.71 -7.68 8.14
CA ALA A 214 3.48 -7.40 7.43
C ALA A 214 2.77 -6.28 8.18
N ARG A 215 2.71 -5.11 7.55
CA ARG A 215 2.01 -3.89 7.98
C ARG A 215 0.63 -4.17 8.58
N SER A 216 -0.07 -5.13 7.98
CA SER A 216 -1.34 -5.69 8.43
C SER A 216 -1.39 -6.10 9.90
N ILE A 217 -0.28 -6.56 10.47
CA ILE A 217 -0.22 -7.07 11.84
C ILE A 217 -0.21 -5.95 12.87
N VAL A 218 0.59 -4.91 12.61
CA VAL A 218 0.66 -3.73 13.49
C VAL A 218 -0.68 -3.01 13.46
N GLU A 219 -1.30 -2.91 12.29
CA GLU A 219 -2.63 -2.33 12.11
C GLU A 219 -3.72 -3.18 12.76
N PHE A 220 -3.61 -4.52 12.69
CA PHE A 220 -4.52 -5.43 13.38
C PHE A 220 -4.41 -5.30 14.90
N GLN A 221 -3.19 -5.33 15.44
CA GLN A 221 -2.93 -5.16 16.88
C GLN A 221 -3.44 -3.83 17.41
N ARG A 222 -3.27 -2.75 16.64
CA ARG A 222 -3.75 -1.42 17.00
C ARG A 222 -5.27 -1.37 17.07
N ALA A 223 -5.95 -1.84 16.02
CA ALA A 223 -7.41 -1.83 15.99
C ALA A 223 -8.02 -2.75 17.06
N VAL A 224 -7.39 -3.89 17.37
CA VAL A 224 -7.81 -4.76 18.48
C VAL A 224 -7.72 -4.01 19.80
N LYS A 225 -6.59 -3.33 20.07
CA LYS A 225 -6.41 -2.53 21.28
C LYS A 225 -7.42 -1.37 21.35
N GLU A 226 -7.69 -0.70 20.24
CA GLU A 226 -8.68 0.40 20.18
C GLU A 226 -10.10 -0.14 20.38
N PHE A 227 -10.45 -1.28 19.79
CA PHE A 227 -11.74 -1.96 19.98
C PHE A 227 -11.94 -2.46 21.42
N GLU A 228 -10.89 -2.99 22.05
CA GLU A 228 -10.88 -3.39 23.46
C GLU A 228 -11.10 -2.19 24.40
N THR A 229 -10.69 -0.97 24.00
CA THR A 229 -10.96 0.24 24.79
C THR A 229 -12.39 0.77 24.64
N TRP A 230 -13.07 0.44 23.54
CA TRP A 230 -14.45 0.87 23.26
C TRP A 230 -15.51 -0.11 23.75
N THR A 231 -15.20 -1.40 23.73
CA THR A 231 -16.07 -2.42 24.31
C THR A 231 -15.84 -2.42 25.81
N VAL A 232 -16.82 -1.93 26.57
CA VAL A 232 -16.78 -1.92 28.04
C VAL A 232 -16.66 -3.37 28.53
N GLY A 233 -15.43 -3.82 28.78
CA GLY A 233 -15.10 -4.98 29.60
C GLY A 233 -15.29 -6.39 29.02
N GLU A 234 -16.18 -6.67 28.06
CA GLU A 234 -16.59 -8.07 27.86
C GLU A 234 -16.91 -8.53 26.43
N THR A 235 -16.07 -8.24 25.44
CA THR A 235 -16.13 -9.07 24.22
C THR A 235 -14.76 -9.34 23.64
N PRO A 236 -14.11 -10.46 24.02
CA PRO A 236 -12.87 -10.92 23.42
C PRO A 236 -13.17 -11.54 22.04
N LEU A 237 -13.92 -10.87 21.17
CA LEU A 237 -14.26 -11.44 19.86
C LEU A 237 -13.01 -11.59 18.99
N LEU A 238 -12.11 -10.62 19.14
CA LEU A 238 -10.84 -10.54 18.42
C LEU A 238 -9.68 -11.20 19.16
N ARG A 239 -9.79 -11.45 20.48
CA ARG A 239 -8.68 -11.92 21.31
C ARG A 239 -8.23 -13.34 20.95
N PRO A 240 -9.12 -14.35 20.82
CA PRO A 240 -8.74 -15.68 20.35
C PRO A 240 -8.15 -15.65 18.94
N LEU A 241 -8.63 -14.72 18.08
CA LEU A 241 -8.09 -14.53 16.74
C LEU A 241 -6.66 -13.98 16.82
N LEU A 242 -6.42 -12.99 17.67
CA LEU A 242 -5.10 -12.40 17.93
C LEU A 242 -4.14 -13.40 18.59
N ASP A 243 -4.61 -14.18 19.56
CA ASP A 243 -3.81 -15.20 20.26
C ASP A 243 -3.44 -16.33 19.28
N ALA A 244 -4.40 -16.81 18.49
CA ALA A 244 -4.12 -17.73 17.38
C ALA A 244 -3.20 -17.10 16.34
N TYR A 245 -3.23 -15.78 16.11
CA TYR A 245 -2.34 -15.07 15.19
C TYR A 245 -0.90 -14.91 15.73
N GLN A 246 -0.75 -14.81 17.05
CA GLN A 246 0.51 -14.59 17.76
C GLN A 246 1.25 -15.89 18.14
N LEU A 247 0.55 -17.02 18.29
CA LEU A 247 1.10 -18.27 18.84
C LEU A 247 1.94 -19.13 17.87
N PHE A 248 2.10 -18.72 16.63
CA PHE A 248 2.79 -19.55 15.65
C PHE A 248 4.22 -19.08 15.42
N GLY A 249 5.16 -19.91 15.89
CA GLY A 249 6.58 -19.67 15.81
C GLY A 249 7.12 -19.63 14.37
N PRO A 250 8.40 -19.22 14.20
CA PRO A 250 9.06 -19.04 12.90
C PRO A 250 9.02 -20.26 11.97
N LEU A 251 8.88 -21.47 12.50
CA LEU A 251 8.81 -22.72 11.74
C LEU A 251 7.47 -22.87 11.01
N VAL A 252 6.35 -22.60 11.67
CA VAL A 252 5.03 -22.62 11.02
C VAL A 252 4.91 -21.50 10.00
N ALA A 253 5.54 -20.37 10.27
CA ALA A 253 5.71 -19.30 9.29
C ALA A 253 6.48 -19.77 8.04
N ALA A 254 7.58 -20.50 8.19
CA ALA A 254 8.31 -21.07 7.06
C ALA A 254 7.45 -22.10 6.29
N ASP A 255 6.69 -22.93 6.99
CA ASP A 255 5.82 -23.96 6.39
C ASP A 255 4.67 -23.34 5.59
N VAL A 256 4.00 -22.31 6.13
CA VAL A 256 2.95 -21.56 5.42
C VAL A 256 3.51 -20.86 4.18
N ARG A 257 4.77 -20.39 4.21
CA ARG A 257 5.40 -19.76 3.03
C ARG A 257 5.79 -20.80 1.96
N ALA A 258 6.22 -21.98 2.40
CA ALA A 258 6.67 -23.05 1.52
C ALA A 258 5.51 -23.84 0.89
N ASP A 259 4.31 -23.77 1.46
CA ASP A 259 3.11 -24.47 0.99
C ASP A 259 2.08 -23.47 0.38
N PRO A 260 1.94 -23.44 -0.96
CA PRO A 260 0.99 -22.54 -1.63
C PRO A 260 -0.48 -22.79 -1.28
N VAL A 261 -0.86 -24.03 -0.95
CA VAL A 261 -2.24 -24.39 -0.61
C VAL A 261 -2.56 -23.89 0.78
N LEU A 262 -1.71 -24.19 1.76
CA LEU A 262 -1.83 -23.69 3.12
C LEU A 262 -1.82 -22.15 3.15
N ARG A 263 -0.96 -21.51 2.35
CA ARG A 263 -0.95 -20.05 2.20
C ARG A 263 -2.28 -19.50 1.69
N ALA A 264 -2.85 -20.12 0.65
CA ALA A 264 -4.12 -19.69 0.08
C ALA A 264 -5.27 -19.85 1.08
N ASP A 265 -5.33 -20.98 1.79
CA ASP A 265 -6.33 -21.21 2.83
C ASP A 265 -6.18 -20.23 3.99
N MET A 266 -4.95 -19.95 4.44
CA MET A 266 -4.69 -18.93 5.48
C MET A 266 -5.08 -17.52 5.04
N LEU A 267 -4.84 -17.16 3.78
CA LEU A 267 -5.28 -15.88 3.23
C LEU A 267 -6.82 -15.79 3.18
N ARG A 268 -7.49 -16.84 2.72
CA ARG A 268 -8.96 -16.90 2.58
C ARG A 268 -9.67 -16.89 3.94
N ASP A 269 -9.26 -17.77 4.85
CA ASP A 269 -10.04 -18.12 6.03
C ASP A 269 -9.63 -17.32 7.27
N VAL A 270 -8.42 -16.74 7.29
CA VAL A 270 -7.88 -16.05 8.48
C VAL A 270 -7.53 -14.60 8.18
N VAL A 271 -6.68 -14.34 7.19
CA VAL A 271 -6.13 -12.99 6.95
C VAL A 271 -7.18 -12.05 6.35
N ARG A 272 -7.89 -12.44 5.29
CA ARG A 272 -8.92 -11.59 4.68
C ARG A 272 -10.07 -11.26 5.65
N PRO A 273 -10.65 -12.22 6.41
CA PRO A 273 -11.72 -11.92 7.35
C PRO A 273 -11.27 -10.99 8.48
N ALA A 274 -10.05 -11.20 9.00
CA ALA A 274 -9.44 -10.29 9.96
C ALA A 274 -9.34 -8.86 9.42
N HIS A 275 -8.91 -8.69 8.16
CA HIS A 275 -8.83 -7.38 7.53
C HIS A 275 -10.18 -6.71 7.27
N GLN A 276 -11.18 -7.47 6.84
CA GLN A 276 -12.53 -6.93 6.67
C GLN A 276 -13.10 -6.44 8.01
N LEU A 277 -12.83 -7.17 9.08
CA LEU A 277 -13.19 -6.76 10.42
C LEU A 277 -12.43 -5.48 10.87
N LEU A 278 -11.15 -5.33 10.49
CA LEU A 278 -10.42 -4.08 10.73
C LEU A 278 -11.02 -2.89 10.00
N ARG A 279 -11.43 -3.05 8.74
CA ARG A 279 -12.08 -1.99 7.96
C ARG A 279 -13.34 -1.51 8.67
N VAL A 280 -14.19 -2.45 9.09
CA VAL A 280 -15.40 -2.15 9.87
C VAL A 280 -15.06 -1.41 11.16
N VAL A 281 -14.07 -1.89 11.93
CA VAL A 281 -13.64 -1.23 13.18
C VAL A 281 -13.16 0.20 12.92
N ARG A 282 -12.32 0.44 11.92
CA ARG A 282 -11.83 1.78 11.59
C ARG A 282 -12.97 2.74 11.24
N VAL A 283 -13.90 2.29 10.38
CA VAL A 283 -15.07 3.10 10.03
C VAL A 283 -15.90 3.43 11.27
N CYS A 284 -16.12 2.47 12.17
CA CYS A 284 -16.81 2.70 13.44
C CYS A 284 -16.08 3.64 14.41
N LEU A 285 -14.74 3.68 14.37
CA LEU A 285 -13.93 4.55 15.24
C LEU A 285 -13.89 6.00 14.74
N ASP A 286 -13.82 6.19 13.42
CA ASP A 286 -13.66 7.50 12.80
C ASP A 286 -15.00 8.17 12.42
N THR A 287 -16.12 7.45 12.60
CA THR A 287 -17.43 7.87 12.13
C THR A 287 -18.50 7.67 13.22
N PRO A 288 -19.45 8.62 13.41
CA PRO A 288 -20.58 8.42 14.31
C PRO A 288 -21.35 7.13 13.98
N PRO A 289 -21.83 6.36 14.97
CA PRO A 289 -22.48 5.06 14.76
C PRO A 289 -23.71 5.12 13.83
N GLU A 290 -24.41 6.23 13.83
CA GLU A 290 -25.59 6.51 13.00
C GLU A 290 -25.27 6.90 11.54
N ASP A 291 -24.00 7.04 11.18
CA ASP A 291 -23.61 7.39 9.82
C ASP A 291 -23.86 6.21 8.86
N PRO A 292 -24.59 6.43 7.74
CA PRO A 292 -24.88 5.37 6.78
C PRO A 292 -23.64 4.70 6.17
N ARG A 293 -22.46 5.35 6.24
CA ARG A 293 -21.18 4.74 5.84
C ARG A 293 -20.81 3.54 6.70
N VAL A 294 -21.15 3.54 7.99
CA VAL A 294 -20.90 2.41 8.90
C VAL A 294 -21.70 1.18 8.46
N ALA A 295 -23.00 1.36 8.21
CA ALA A 295 -23.87 0.27 7.75
C ALA A 295 -23.49 -0.23 6.36
N ALA A 296 -23.09 0.67 5.45
CA ALA A 296 -22.60 0.32 4.13
C ALA A 296 -21.31 -0.52 4.19
N GLU A 297 -20.34 -0.13 5.04
CA GLU A 297 -19.09 -0.87 5.19
C GLU A 297 -19.31 -2.25 5.83
N ILE A 298 -20.20 -2.36 6.83
CA ILE A 298 -20.58 -3.66 7.41
C ILE A 298 -21.21 -4.57 6.35
N ALA A 299 -22.17 -4.05 5.58
CA ALA A 299 -22.82 -4.81 4.52
C ALA A 299 -21.83 -5.25 3.44
N HIS A 300 -20.90 -4.36 3.06
CA HIS A 300 -19.84 -4.65 2.11
C HIS A 300 -18.89 -5.74 2.62
N ALA A 301 -18.34 -5.59 3.83
CA ALA A 301 -17.47 -6.58 4.46
C ALA A 301 -18.11 -7.97 4.53
N VAL A 302 -19.39 -8.06 4.89
CA VAL A 302 -20.15 -9.32 4.96
C VAL A 302 -20.38 -9.91 3.56
N THR A 303 -20.62 -9.08 2.55
CA THR A 303 -20.89 -9.55 1.18
C THR A 303 -19.61 -10.03 0.50
N THR A 304 -18.52 -9.28 0.62
CA THR A 304 -17.20 -9.65 0.07
C THR A 304 -16.68 -10.96 0.68
N TYR A 305 -16.97 -11.22 1.96
CA TYR A 305 -16.63 -12.50 2.59
C TYR A 305 -17.39 -13.70 2.00
N ARG A 306 -18.64 -13.51 1.55
CA ARG A 306 -19.47 -14.62 1.02
C ARG A 306 -19.12 -15.04 -0.41
N VAL A 307 -18.37 -14.21 -1.13
CA VAL A 307 -18.08 -14.38 -2.57
C VAL A 307 -16.64 -14.88 -2.81
N ALA A 308 -15.78 -14.84 -1.78
CA ALA A 308 -14.39 -15.32 -1.80
C ALA A 308 -14.25 -16.75 -1.28
#